data_AF-A0A359G058-F1
#
_entry.id   AF-A0A359G058-F1
#
_cell.length_a   1.000
_cell.length_b   1.000
_cell.length_c   1.000
_cell.angle_alpha   90.00
_cell.angle_beta   90.00
_cell.angle_gamma   90.00
#
_symmetry.space_group_name_H-M   'P 1'
#
loop_
_entity.id
_entity.type
_entity.pdbx_description
1 polymer ?
#
loop_
_entity_poly.entity_id
_entity_poly.type
_entity_poly.pdbx_seq_one_letter_code
_entity_poly.pdbx_strand_id
1 'polypeptide(L)'
;PVGSGMTGMWMLISGNGTIANPNDPGTLITDLGRGENLFHWIVTNGNCSAFDQVLIVNGDVVDAEAGRPQTLCGNFTTLEANDPQGAIGQWSVISGTARFENPSDPKTRVFDLSPD
;
A
#
# COMPACT_ATOMS: atom_id res chain seq x y z
N PRO A 1 -22.03 -9.95 -17.68
CA PRO A 1 -22.49 -11.36 -17.67
C PRO A 1 -21.99 -12.11 -18.91
N VAL A 2 -21.38 -13.29 -18.74
CA VAL A 2 -20.99 -14.15 -19.87
C VAL A 2 -22.25 -14.80 -20.44
N GLY A 3 -22.49 -14.67 -21.75
CA GLY A 3 -23.64 -15.26 -22.42
C GLY A 3 -23.51 -16.78 -22.58
N SER A 4 -24.62 -17.50 -22.77
CA SER A 4 -24.61 -18.95 -23.03
C SER A 4 -23.74 -19.28 -24.26
N GLY A 5 -22.78 -20.18 -24.10
CA GLY A 5 -21.83 -20.58 -25.15
C GLY A 5 -20.56 -19.74 -25.24
N MET A 6 -20.41 -18.71 -24.40
CA MET A 6 -19.18 -17.93 -24.28
C MET A 6 -18.34 -18.45 -23.11
N THR A 7 -17.02 -18.32 -23.21
CA THR A 7 -16.10 -18.56 -22.09
C THR A 7 -15.41 -17.26 -21.69
N GLY A 8 -15.06 -17.13 -20.42
CA GLY A 8 -14.32 -15.98 -19.91
C GLY A 8 -13.08 -16.42 -19.13
N MET A 9 -12.06 -15.58 -19.09
CA MET A 9 -10.85 -15.82 -18.29
C MET A 9 -10.27 -14.51 -17.73
N TRP A 10 -10.05 -14.47 -16.42
CA TRP A 10 -9.32 -13.44 -15.71
C TRP A 10 -7.81 -13.72 -15.77
N MET A 11 -7.02 -12.66 -15.97
CA MET A 11 -5.57 -12.69 -15.90
C MET A 11 -5.06 -11.51 -15.07
N LEU A 12 -4.02 -11.75 -14.26
CA LEU A 12 -3.24 -10.68 -13.64
C LEU A 12 -2.21 -10.17 -14.66
N ILE A 13 -2.24 -8.86 -14.93
CA ILE A 13 -1.32 -8.20 -15.87
C ILE A 13 -0.13 -7.58 -15.12
N SER A 14 -0.39 -6.90 -14.00
CA SER A 14 0.63 -6.29 -13.14
C SER A 14 0.15 -6.17 -11.70
N GLY A 15 1.09 -6.06 -10.75
CA GLY A 15 0.81 -6.06 -9.32
C GLY A 15 0.84 -7.48 -8.74
N ASN A 16 0.00 -7.74 -7.74
CA ASN A 16 -0.16 -9.05 -7.12
C ASN A 16 -1.64 -9.36 -6.87
N GLY A 17 -2.00 -10.64 -6.89
CA GLY A 17 -3.33 -11.09 -6.53
C GLY A 17 -3.59 -12.53 -6.96
N THR A 18 -4.27 -13.27 -6.09
CA THR A 18 -4.64 -14.66 -6.30
C THR A 18 -6.07 -14.73 -6.81
N ILE A 19 -6.26 -15.21 -8.04
CA ILE A 19 -7.59 -15.39 -8.64
C ILE A 19 -8.11 -16.78 -8.27
N ALA A 20 -9.20 -16.87 -7.50
CA ALA A 20 -9.72 -18.15 -7.01
C ALA A 20 -10.23 -19.06 -8.14
N ASN A 21 -11.00 -18.49 -9.10
CA ASN A 21 -11.44 -19.18 -10.30
C ASN A 21 -11.34 -18.24 -11.51
N PRO A 22 -10.29 -18.36 -12.34
CA PRO A 22 -10.10 -17.50 -13.49
C PRO A 22 -11.26 -17.52 -14.49
N ASN A 23 -12.06 -18.58 -14.54
CA ASN A 23 -13.16 -18.68 -15.51
C ASN A 23 -14.51 -18.18 -14.97
N ASP A 24 -14.58 -17.82 -13.68
CA ASP A 24 -15.78 -17.27 -13.06
C ASP A 24 -15.80 -15.73 -13.21
N PRO A 25 -16.79 -15.15 -13.90
CA PRO A 25 -16.93 -13.69 -14.02
C PRO A 25 -17.11 -12.99 -12.66
N GLY A 26 -17.51 -13.71 -11.61
CA GLY A 26 -17.67 -13.21 -10.24
C GLY A 26 -16.63 -13.75 -9.25
N THR A 27 -15.45 -14.19 -9.71
CA THR A 27 -14.42 -14.77 -8.84
C THR A 27 -13.99 -13.85 -7.70
N LEU A 28 -13.63 -14.45 -6.57
CA LEU A 28 -12.87 -13.80 -5.52
C LEU A 28 -11.42 -13.59 -5.97
N ILE A 29 -10.85 -12.43 -5.62
CA ILE A 29 -9.42 -12.13 -5.73
C ILE A 29 -8.90 -11.84 -4.32
N THR A 30 -7.85 -12.53 -3.90
CA THR A 30 -7.17 -12.34 -2.61
C THR A 30 -5.72 -11.91 -2.80
N ASP A 31 -5.01 -11.65 -1.69
CA ASP A 31 -3.57 -11.37 -1.69
C ASP A 31 -3.17 -10.20 -2.61
N LEU A 32 -4.00 -9.17 -2.70
CA LEU A 32 -3.72 -7.99 -3.52
C LEU A 32 -2.42 -7.32 -3.06
N GLY A 33 -1.55 -7.02 -4.01
CA GLY A 33 -0.33 -6.27 -3.73
C GLY A 33 -0.65 -4.84 -3.30
N ARG A 34 0.21 -4.22 -2.49
CA ARG A 34 0.08 -2.79 -2.16
C ARG A 34 0.16 -1.95 -3.44
N GLY A 35 -0.67 -0.92 -3.51
CA GLY A 35 -0.76 -0.06 -4.69
C GLY A 35 -1.60 -0.67 -5.81
N GLU A 36 -1.20 -0.42 -7.05
CA GLU A 36 -1.94 -0.78 -8.26
C GLU A 36 -1.83 -2.27 -8.63
N ASN A 37 -2.98 -2.92 -8.85
CA ASN A 37 -3.09 -4.28 -9.35
C ASN A 37 -4.03 -4.29 -10.56
N LEU A 38 -3.49 -4.63 -11.74
CA LEU A 38 -4.23 -4.58 -13.00
C LEU A 38 -4.65 -5.99 -13.41
N PHE A 39 -5.96 -6.18 -13.53
CA PHE A 39 -6.56 -7.42 -14.00
C PHE A 39 -7.21 -7.22 -15.36
N HIS A 40 -7.23 -8.28 -16.15
CA HIS A 40 -7.76 -8.29 -17.50
C HIS A 40 -8.74 -9.44 -17.65
N TRP A 41 -9.95 -9.14 -18.12
CA TRP A 41 -11.00 -10.11 -18.38
C TRP A 41 -11.17 -10.30 -19.89
N ILE A 42 -10.93 -11.49 -20.39
CA ILE A 42 -11.16 -11.84 -21.80
C ILE A 42 -12.42 -12.70 -21.87
N VAL A 43 -13.31 -12.38 -22.80
CA VAL A 43 -14.45 -13.22 -23.18
C VAL A 43 -14.27 -13.69 -24.62
N THR A 44 -14.50 -14.97 -24.87
CA THR A 44 -14.44 -15.57 -26.21
C THR A 44 -15.77 -16.21 -26.59
N ASN A 45 -16.11 -16.13 -27.88
CA ASN A 45 -17.25 -16.79 -28.50
C ASN A 45 -16.81 -17.34 -29.87
N GLY A 46 -16.43 -18.63 -29.93
CA GLY A 46 -15.80 -19.21 -31.10
C GLY A 46 -14.51 -18.47 -31.47
N ASN A 47 -14.48 -17.85 -32.65
CA ASN A 47 -13.32 -17.10 -33.15
C ASN A 47 -13.34 -15.60 -32.77
N CYS A 48 -14.39 -15.13 -32.09
CA CYS A 48 -14.50 -13.74 -31.64
C CYS A 48 -14.02 -13.61 -30.19
N SER A 49 -13.32 -12.51 -29.89
CA SER A 49 -12.95 -12.15 -28.52
C SER A 49 -13.21 -10.68 -28.23
N ALA A 50 -13.48 -10.39 -26.96
CA ALA A 50 -13.52 -9.05 -26.41
C ALA A 50 -12.82 -9.07 -25.05
N PHE A 51 -12.31 -7.93 -24.61
CA PHE A 51 -11.69 -7.83 -23.31
C PHE A 51 -11.97 -6.50 -22.63
N ASP A 52 -11.75 -6.48 -21.31
CA ASP A 52 -11.74 -5.28 -20.50
C ASP A 52 -10.67 -5.38 -19.41
N GLN A 53 -10.28 -4.24 -18.83
CA GLN A 53 -9.30 -4.16 -17.77
C GLN A 53 -9.86 -3.46 -16.53
N VAL A 54 -9.45 -3.93 -15.35
CA VAL A 54 -9.79 -3.34 -14.06
C VAL A 54 -8.53 -3.06 -13.28
N LEU A 55 -8.36 -1.81 -12.86
CA LEU A 55 -7.30 -1.37 -11.95
C LEU A 55 -7.84 -1.36 -10.52
N ILE A 56 -7.26 -2.19 -9.66
CA ILE A 56 -7.58 -2.26 -8.23
C ILE A 56 -6.43 -1.65 -7.44
N VAL A 57 -6.70 -0.61 -6.68
CA VAL A 57 -5.70 0.02 -5.81
C VAL A 57 -5.89 -0.49 -4.38
N ASN A 58 -4.95 -1.31 -3.89
CA ASN A 58 -4.91 -1.66 -2.48
C ASN A 58 -4.20 -0.53 -1.70
N GLY A 59 -4.98 0.18 -0.89
CA GLY A 59 -4.50 1.28 -0.03
C GLY A 59 -3.91 0.83 1.31
N ASP A 60 -3.66 -0.47 1.51
CA ASP A 60 -3.04 -0.97 2.73
C ASP A 60 -1.70 -0.27 2.99
N VAL A 61 -1.61 0.36 4.16
CA VAL A 61 -0.38 0.98 4.66
C VAL A 61 0.40 -0.01 5.53
N VAL A 62 1.66 0.29 5.79
CA VAL A 62 2.39 -0.36 6.88
C VAL A 62 1.85 0.14 8.22
N ASP A 63 1.85 -0.72 9.24
CA ASP A 63 1.63 -0.27 10.62
C ASP A 63 2.70 0.75 10.99
N ALA A 64 2.30 1.85 11.65
CA ALA A 64 3.23 2.90 12.01
C ALA A 64 4.07 2.47 13.23
N GLU A 65 5.39 2.38 13.05
CA GLU A 65 6.34 2.04 14.10
C GLU A 65 7.35 3.19 14.27
N ALA A 66 7.26 3.93 15.38
CA ALA A 66 8.11 5.08 15.66
C ALA A 66 9.53 4.74 16.16
N GLY A 67 9.86 3.45 16.26
CA GLY A 67 11.10 2.97 16.87
C GLY A 67 11.04 2.83 18.39
N ARG A 68 12.20 2.54 19.01
CA ARG A 68 12.30 2.31 20.45
C ARG A 68 12.34 3.63 21.24
N PRO A 69 11.81 3.65 22.49
CA PRO A 69 11.99 4.78 23.40
C PRO A 69 13.47 5.11 23.61
N GLN A 70 13.79 6.40 23.67
CA GLN A 70 15.15 6.89 23.87
C GLN A 70 15.22 7.70 25.18
N THR A 71 16.32 7.57 25.93
CA THR A 71 16.63 8.41 27.09
C THR A 71 17.92 9.16 26.80
N LEU A 72 17.89 10.48 26.90
CA LEU A 72 18.95 11.36 26.40
C LEU A 72 19.43 12.30 27.50
N CYS A 73 20.73 12.62 27.47
CA CYS A 73 21.34 13.69 28.26
C CYS A 73 21.72 14.88 27.35
N GLY A 74 20.90 15.17 26.35
CA GLY A 74 21.11 16.20 25.34
C GLY A 74 19.78 16.66 24.73
N ASN A 75 19.82 17.74 23.94
CA ASN A 75 18.62 18.36 23.39
C ASN A 75 18.34 17.99 21.92
N PHE A 76 18.98 16.93 21.39
CA PHE A 76 18.74 16.43 20.03
C PHE A 76 19.04 14.94 19.92
N THR A 77 18.44 14.29 18.93
CA THR A 77 18.69 12.89 18.54
C THR A 77 18.21 12.65 17.10
N THR A 78 18.35 11.42 16.61
CA THR A 78 17.73 10.94 15.38
C THR A 78 16.57 10.01 15.72
N LEU A 79 15.42 10.26 15.08
CA LEU A 79 14.26 9.37 15.13
C LEU A 79 14.36 8.36 14.00
N GLU A 80 13.90 7.14 14.23
CA GLU A 80 14.06 6.00 13.31
C GLU A 80 12.73 5.23 13.22
N ALA A 81 11.74 5.83 12.53
CA ALA A 81 10.51 5.13 12.20
C ALA A 81 10.72 4.14 11.04
N ASN A 82 9.77 3.22 10.87
CA ASN A 82 9.74 2.35 9.70
C ASN A 82 9.45 3.14 8.39
N ASP A 83 9.91 2.58 7.27
CA ASP A 83 9.63 3.13 5.93
C ASP A 83 8.12 3.02 5.64
N PRO A 84 7.44 4.14 5.29
CA PRO A 84 6.01 4.14 5.00
C PRO A 84 5.64 3.39 3.69
N GLN A 85 6.61 2.85 2.94
CA GLN A 85 6.40 2.04 1.73
C GLN A 85 5.48 2.71 0.69
N GLY A 86 5.72 3.99 0.41
CA GLY A 86 4.94 4.79 -0.52
C GLY A 86 3.73 5.49 0.10
N ALA A 87 3.40 5.23 1.37
CA ALA A 87 2.49 6.07 2.14
C ALA A 87 3.20 7.32 2.68
N ILE A 88 2.47 8.16 3.41
CA ILE A 88 3.01 9.37 4.05
C ILE A 88 2.99 9.17 5.57
N GLY A 89 4.15 9.37 6.21
CA GLY A 89 4.30 9.46 7.66
C GLY A 89 4.59 10.90 8.10
N GLN A 90 4.22 11.27 9.33
CA GLN A 90 4.54 12.56 9.92
C GLN A 90 4.91 12.44 11.39
N TRP A 91 6.02 13.09 11.77
CA TRP A 91 6.40 13.31 13.15
C TRP A 91 5.63 14.48 13.76
N SER A 92 5.24 14.32 15.03
CA SER A 92 4.57 15.36 15.80
C SER A 92 5.06 15.34 17.25
N VAL A 93 4.92 16.48 17.93
CA VAL A 93 5.24 16.63 19.34
C VAL A 93 3.96 16.45 20.14
N ILE A 94 3.95 15.47 21.04
CA ILE A 94 2.79 15.21 21.93
C ILE A 94 2.89 16.06 23.21
N SER A 95 4.11 16.24 23.71
CA SER A 95 4.44 16.93 24.97
C SER A 95 5.89 17.41 24.90
N GLY A 96 6.21 18.49 25.60
CA GLY A 96 7.49 19.18 25.57
C GLY A 96 7.64 20.10 24.36
N THR A 97 8.87 20.52 24.11
CA THR A 97 9.26 21.21 22.88
C THR A 97 10.17 20.34 22.04
N ALA A 98 10.00 20.39 20.73
CA ALA A 98 10.92 19.80 19.77
C ALA A 98 10.75 20.44 18.39
N ARG A 99 11.79 20.34 17.57
CA ARG A 99 11.78 20.71 16.14
C ARG A 99 12.32 19.55 15.32
N PHE A 100 11.69 19.32 14.18
CA PHE A 100 12.10 18.31 13.21
C PHE A 100 12.85 18.99 12.06
N GLU A 101 13.96 18.41 11.63
CA GLU A 101 14.64 18.84 10.40
C GLU A 101 13.74 18.60 9.18
N ASN A 102 13.07 17.44 9.13
CA ASN A 102 12.02 17.13 8.19
C ASN A 102 10.97 16.22 8.84
N PRO A 103 9.79 16.73 9.21
CA PRO A 103 8.78 15.92 9.90
C PRO A 103 8.18 14.81 9.02
N SER A 104 8.36 14.85 7.69
CA SER A 104 7.89 13.79 6.79
C SER A 104 8.95 12.72 6.48
N ASP A 105 10.18 12.89 6.98
CA ASP A 105 11.23 11.88 6.84
C ASP A 105 11.15 10.89 8.02
N PRO A 106 10.92 9.58 7.79
CA PRO A 106 10.91 8.59 8.86
C PRO A 106 12.24 8.52 9.62
N LYS A 107 13.33 9.00 9.02
CA LYS A 107 14.67 9.08 9.62
C LYS A 107 15.13 10.53 9.74
N THR A 108 14.48 11.28 10.63
CA THR A 108 14.76 12.71 10.79
C THR A 108 15.53 13.03 12.08
N ARG A 109 16.38 14.07 12.01
CA ARG A 109 16.96 14.67 13.21
C ARG A 109 15.90 15.50 13.93
N VAL A 110 15.73 15.26 15.22
CA VAL A 110 14.92 16.07 16.13
C VAL A 110 15.83 16.84 17.08
N PHE A 111 15.55 18.11 17.33
CA PHE A 111 16.39 19.00 18.14
C PHE A 111 15.56 20.04 18.89
N ASP A 112 16.21 20.86 19.72
CA ASP A 112 15.57 21.79 20.66
C ASP A 112 14.61 21.07 21.64
N LEU A 113 15.01 19.86 22.06
CA LEU A 113 14.26 19.04 23.02
C LEU A 113 14.27 19.70 24.41
N SER A 114 13.09 19.97 24.95
CA SER A 114 12.89 20.40 26.34
C SER A 114 11.69 19.67 26.94
N PRO A 115 11.76 19.25 28.22
CA PRO A 115 10.57 18.87 28.98
C PRO A 115 9.57 20.02 29.03
N ASP A 116 8.28 19.67 29.22
CA ASP A 116 7.22 20.61 29.61
C ASP A 116 7.47 21.22 31.00
#